data_AF-A0A1B9MY83-F1
#
_entry.id   AF-A0A1B9MY83-F1
#
_cell.length_a   1.000
_cell.length_b   1.000
_cell.length_c   1.000
_cell.angle_alpha   90.00
_cell.angle_beta   90.00
_cell.angle_gamma   90.00
#
_symmetry.space_group_name_H-M   'P 1'
#
loop_
_entity.id
_entity.type
_entity.pdbx_description
1 polymer ?
#
loop_
_entity_poly.entity_id
_entity_poly.type
_entity_poly.pdbx_seq_one_letter_code
_entity_poly.pdbx_strand_id
1 'polypeptide(L)'
;MNHTELKALRRFFFLDIVDAANLIAGVSARTWQRYEKGTVTIHKDVVEKINKLKQERKEILKKLSAGEVVNINVTAERNEQELTKILISSVSAELIAKS
;
A
#
# COMPACT_ATOMS: atom_id res chain seq x y z
N MET A 1 5.20 6.16 -12.77
CA MET A 1 5.11 6.60 -11.36
C MET A 1 6.36 7.37 -11.03
N ASN A 2 6.23 8.58 -10.49
CA ASN A 2 7.39 9.38 -10.07
C ASN A 2 7.62 9.29 -8.53
N HIS A 3 8.71 9.90 -8.06
CA HIS A 3 9.10 9.86 -6.64
C HIS A 3 8.08 10.54 -5.71
N THR A 4 7.45 11.63 -6.16
CA THR A 4 6.41 12.33 -5.41
C THR A 4 5.14 11.49 -5.29
N GLU A 5 4.71 10.86 -6.39
CA GLU A 5 3.58 9.94 -6.43
C GLU A 5 3.81 8.73 -5.52
N LEU A 6 5.01 8.14 -5.55
CA LEU A 6 5.36 7.02 -4.66
C LEU A 6 5.22 7.41 -3.18
N LYS A 7 5.75 8.57 -2.80
CA LYS A 7 5.68 9.08 -1.43
C LYS A 7 4.24 9.38 -1.00
N ALA A 8 3.44 9.96 -1.89
CA ALA A 8 2.03 10.24 -1.63
C ALA A 8 1.24 8.93 -1.43
N LEU A 9 1.46 7.94 -2.30
CA LEU A 9 0.78 6.65 -2.24
C LEU A 9 1.16 5.85 -0.98
N ARG A 10 2.44 5.85 -0.59
CA ARG A 10 2.86 5.23 0.66
C ARG A 10 2.09 5.80 1.85
N ARG A 11 2.03 7.13 1.95
CA ARG A 11 1.29 7.81 3.02
C ARG A 11 -0.21 7.53 2.94
N PHE A 12 -0.77 7.52 1.73
CA PHE A 12 -2.17 7.21 1.50
C PHE A 12 -2.54 5.77 1.94
N PHE A 13 -1.61 4.83 1.82
CA PHE A 13 -1.76 3.47 2.31
C PHE A 13 -1.39 3.30 3.79
N PHE A 14 -1.10 4.40 4.51
CA PHE A 14 -0.71 4.39 5.92
C PHE A 14 0.55 3.56 6.21
N LEU A 15 1.43 3.43 5.22
CA LEU A 15 2.69 2.72 5.37
C LEU A 15 3.77 3.69 5.86
N ASP A 16 4.52 3.30 6.89
CA ASP A 16 5.75 3.99 7.20
C ASP A 16 6.86 3.61 6.18
N ILE A 17 8.04 4.22 6.31
CA ILE A 17 9.14 3.97 5.37
C ILE A 17 9.65 2.53 5.47
N VAL A 18 9.68 1.96 6.67
CA VAL A 18 10.20 0.61 6.94
C VAL A 18 9.22 -0.44 6.42
N ASP A 19 7.92 -0.27 6.67
CA ASP A 19 6.86 -1.12 6.17
C ASP A 19 6.87 -1.16 4.65
N ALA A 20 6.94 0.01 4.00
CA ALA A 20 6.96 0.06 2.55
C ALA A 20 8.23 -0.59 1.97
N ALA A 21 9.39 -0.34 2.58
CA ALA A 21 10.65 -0.95 2.14
C ALA A 21 10.61 -2.49 2.24
N ASN A 22 10.06 -3.03 3.34
CA ASN A 22 10.01 -4.46 3.60
C ASN A 22 8.88 -5.16 2.83
N LEU A 23 7.64 -4.68 2.97
CA LEU A 23 6.44 -5.37 2.47
C LEU A 23 6.25 -5.21 0.97
N ILE A 24 6.67 -4.08 0.40
CA ILE A 24 6.51 -3.79 -1.03
C ILE A 24 7.75 -4.19 -1.80
N ALA A 25 8.91 -3.67 -1.40
CA ALA A 25 10.11 -3.71 -2.25
C ALA A 25 11.16 -4.74 -1.85
N GLY A 26 11.13 -5.28 -0.62
CA GLY A 26 12.19 -6.16 -0.12
C GLY A 26 13.57 -5.48 -0.07
N VAL A 27 13.61 -4.17 0.19
CA VAL A 27 14.85 -3.36 0.21
C VAL A 27 15.04 -2.67 1.56
N SER A 28 16.21 -2.06 1.77
CA SER A 28 16.45 -1.24 2.96
C SER A 28 15.58 0.03 2.98
N ALA A 29 15.24 0.52 4.19
CA ALA A 29 14.57 1.81 4.38
C ALA A 29 15.32 2.97 3.70
N ARG A 30 16.66 2.92 3.69
CA ARG A 30 17.50 3.92 2.99
C ARG A 30 17.28 3.88 1.48
N THR A 31 17.19 2.70 0.88
CA THR A 31 16.89 2.54 -0.55
C THR A 31 15.51 3.10 -0.87
N TRP A 32 14.50 2.79 -0.06
CA TRP A 32 13.16 3.37 -0.21
C TRP A 32 13.17 4.90 -0.14
N GLN A 33 13.85 5.49 0.85
CA GLN A 33 13.99 6.93 0.95
C GLN A 33 14.66 7.55 -0.28
N ARG A 34 15.61 6.85 -0.90
CA ARG A 34 16.25 7.33 -2.15
C ARG A 34 15.30 7.31 -3.34
N TYR A 35 14.39 6.33 -3.42
CA TYR A 35 13.29 6.33 -4.38
C TYR A 35 12.39 7.55 -4.16
N GLU A 36 11.96 7.82 -2.93
CA GLU A 36 11.08 8.97 -2.62
C GLU A 36 11.75 10.34 -2.80
N LYS A 37 13.07 10.40 -2.69
CA LYS A 37 13.86 11.61 -2.98
C LYS A 37 14.13 11.80 -4.47
N GLY A 38 13.82 10.81 -5.31
CA GLY A 38 14.15 10.85 -6.74
C GLY A 38 15.64 10.68 -7.06
N THR A 39 16.46 10.33 -6.05
CA THR A 39 17.91 10.12 -6.21
C THR A 39 18.27 8.76 -6.80
N VAL A 40 17.30 7.84 -6.84
CA VAL A 40 17.42 6.52 -7.48
C VAL A 40 16.12 6.24 -8.22
N THR A 41 16.25 5.64 -9.40
CA THR A 41 15.12 5.15 -10.18
C THR A 41 14.33 4.10 -9.42
N ILE A 42 13.01 4.25 -9.38
CA ILE A 42 12.11 3.29 -8.76
C ILE A 42 12.12 2.01 -9.61
N HIS A 43 12.37 0.85 -8.99
CA HIS A 43 12.33 -0.43 -9.69
C HIS A 43 10.91 -0.71 -10.24
N LYS A 44 10.84 -1.34 -11.42
CA LYS A 44 9.58 -1.64 -12.11
C LYS A 44 8.61 -2.45 -11.25
N ASP A 45 9.12 -3.44 -10.54
CA ASP A 45 8.31 -4.32 -9.66
C ASP A 45 7.66 -3.53 -8.51
N VAL A 46 8.34 -2.50 -7.98
CA VAL A 46 7.78 -1.61 -6.95
C VAL A 46 6.63 -0.80 -7.52
N VAL A 47 6.79 -0.29 -8.74
CA VAL A 47 5.73 0.45 -9.44
C VAL A 47 4.52 -0.44 -9.69
N GLU A 48 4.75 -1.67 -10.15
CA GLU A 48 3.69 -2.66 -10.38
C GLU A 48 2.95 -3.01 -9.09
N LYS A 49 3.67 -3.29 -8.01
CA LYS A 49 3.06 -3.63 -6.71
C LYS A 49 2.27 -2.48 -6.10
N ILE A 50 2.78 -1.24 -6.17
CA ILE A 50 2.02 -0.05 -5.73
C ILE A 50 0.76 0.13 -6.58
N ASN A 51 0.81 -0.09 -7.89
CA ASN A 51 -0.37 0.01 -8.74
C ASN A 51 -1.40 -1.07 -8.42
N LYS A 52 -0.96 -2.30 -8.10
CA LYS A 52 -1.83 -3.37 -7.60
C LYS A 52 -2.53 -2.94 -6.30
N LEU A 53 -1.78 -2.42 -5.32
CA LEU A 53 -2.33 -1.91 -4.05
C LEU A 53 -3.37 -0.80 -4.27
N LYS A 54 -3.18 0.08 -5.26
CA LYS A 54 -4.18 1.09 -5.63
C LYS A 54 -5.51 0.46 -6.05
N GLN A 55 -5.47 -0.62 -6.83
CA GLN A 55 -6.68 -1.29 -7.29
C GLN A 55 -7.33 -2.09 -6.15
N GLU A 56 -6.53 -2.87 -5.41
CA GLU A 56 -7.01 -3.61 -4.23
C GLU A 56 -7.71 -2.68 -3.23
N ARG A 57 -7.12 -1.51 -2.94
CA ARG A 57 -7.76 -0.53 -2.05
C ARG A 57 -9.09 -0.02 -2.59
N LYS A 58 -9.22 0.23 -3.89
CA LYS A 58 -10.49 0.65 -4.51
C LYS A 58 -11.55 -0.43 -4.37
N GLU A 59 -11.18 -1.69 -4.56
CA GLU A 59 -12.07 -2.82 -4.38
C GLU A 59 -12.51 -2.97 -2.92
N ILE A 60 -11.58 -2.84 -1.97
CA ILE A 60 -11.88 -2.85 -0.53
C ILE A 60 -12.86 -1.72 -0.18
N LEU A 61 -12.61 -0.50 -0.66
CA LEU A 61 -13.52 0.63 -0.45
C LEU A 61 -14.92 0.34 -1.00
N LYS A 62 -15.02 -0.18 -2.22
CA LYS A 62 -16.31 -0.56 -2.82
C LYS A 62 -17.05 -1.58 -1.96
N LYS A 63 -16.38 -2.66 -1.56
CA LYS A 63 -16.96 -3.74 -0.74
C LYS A 63 -17.43 -3.22 0.63
N LEU A 64 -16.57 -2.52 1.35
CA LEU A 64 -16.91 -1.98 2.68
C LEU A 64 -18.03 -0.95 2.60
N SER A 65 -18.05 -0.10 1.57
CA SER A 65 -19.16 0.85 1.36
C SER A 65 -20.50 0.19 1.06
N ALA A 66 -20.49 -1.03 0.52
CA ALA A 66 -21.67 -1.85 0.28
C ALA A 66 -22.08 -2.71 1.51
N GLY A 67 -21.35 -2.59 2.63
CA GLY A 67 -21.58 -3.40 3.83
C GLY A 67 -21.05 -4.84 3.72
N GLU A 68 -20.21 -5.15 2.73
CA GLU A 68 -19.62 -6.47 2.54
C GLU A 68 -18.41 -6.69 3.46
N VAL A 69 -18.15 -7.95 3.82
CA VAL A 69 -16.95 -8.35 4.57
C VAL A 69 -15.79 -8.60 3.62
N VAL A 70 -14.63 -7.99 3.89
CA VAL A 70 -13.38 -8.25 3.18
C VAL A 70 -12.59 -9.33 3.91
N ASN A 71 -12.38 -10.46 3.26
CA ASN A 71 -11.58 -11.56 3.79
C ASN A 71 -10.11 -11.45 3.38
N ILE A 72 -9.21 -11.74 4.30
CA ILE A 72 -7.78 -11.86 4.02
C ILE A 72 -7.53 -13.24 3.43
N ASN A 73 -6.84 -13.30 2.28
CA ASN A 73 -6.43 -14.57 1.72
C ASN A 73 -5.31 -15.19 2.57
N VAL A 74 -5.66 -16.15 3.42
CA VAL A 74 -4.73 -16.80 4.35
C VAL A 74 -3.69 -17.69 3.66
N THR A 75 -3.88 -18.04 2.38
CA THR A 75 -2.89 -18.80 1.60
C THR A 75 -1.90 -17.89 0.86
N ALA A 76 -2.09 -16.58 0.89
CA ALA A 76 -1.16 -15.62 0.30
C ALA A 76 0.13 -15.53 1.13
N GLU A 77 1.19 -14.95 0.56
CA GLU A 77 2.42 -14.70 1.31
C GLU A 77 2.14 -13.77 2.51
N ARG A 78 2.86 -13.98 3.61
CA ARG A 78 2.68 -13.20 4.86
C ARG A 78 2.71 -11.69 4.61
N ASN A 79 3.59 -11.21 3.73
CA ASN A 79 3.69 -9.79 3.41
C ASN A 79 2.43 -9.27 2.69
N GLU A 80 1.81 -10.07 1.82
CA GLU A 80 0.57 -9.70 1.14
C GLU A 80 -0.62 -9.68 2.11
N GLN A 81 -0.64 -10.62 3.07
CA GLN A 81 -1.64 -10.62 4.15
C GLN A 81 -1.54 -9.34 5.00
N GLU A 82 -0.33 -8.95 5.41
CA GLU A 82 -0.11 -7.73 6.18
C GLU A 82 -0.48 -6.47 5.37
N LEU A 83 -0.11 -6.39 4.09
CA LEU A 83 -0.53 -5.28 3.22
C LEU A 83 -2.06 -5.19 3.13
N THR A 84 -2.75 -6.32 3.01
CA THR A 84 -4.22 -6.35 2.98
C THR A 84 -4.82 -5.82 4.27
N LYS A 85 -4.29 -6.21 5.44
CA LYS A 85 -4.74 -5.69 6.75
C LYS A 85 -4.58 -4.18 6.86
N ILE A 86 -3.43 -3.67 6.41
CA ILE A 86 -3.13 -2.24 6.40
C ILE A 86 -4.11 -1.49 5.48
N LEU A 87 -4.36 -2.02 4.28
CA LEU A 87 -5.33 -1.43 3.36
C LEU A 87 -6.75 -1.38 3.94
N ILE A 88 -7.22 -2.49 4.54
CA ILE A 88 -8.53 -2.52 5.22
C ILE A 88 -8.58 -1.45 6.31
N SER A 89 -7.55 -1.36 7.16
CA SER A 89 -7.48 -0.35 8.22
C SER A 89 -7.52 1.07 7.67
N SER A 90 -6.79 1.35 6.58
CA SER A 90 -6.76 2.66 5.93
C SER A 90 -8.12 3.06 5.33
N VAL A 91 -8.87 2.10 4.79
CA VAL A 91 -10.19 2.34 4.19
C VAL A 91 -11.25 2.50 5.27
N SER A 92 -11.24 1.66 6.30
CA SER A 92 -12.16 1.80 7.44
C SER A 92 -12.00 3.16 8.11
N ALA A 93 -10.77 3.63 8.31
CA ALA A 93 -10.52 4.97 8.84
C ALA A 93 -11.06 6.07 7.92
N GLU A 94 -10.92 5.93 6.61
CA GLU A 94 -11.48 6.88 5.62
C GLU A 94 -13.02 6.93 5.68
N LEU A 95 -13.68 5.77 5.80
CA LEU A 95 -15.14 5.69 5.87
C LEU A 95 -15.68 6.30 7.17
N ILE A 96 -15.02 6.03 8.30
CA ILE A 96 -15.39 6.63 9.61
C ILE A 96 -15.21 8.15 9.60
N ALA A 97 -14.15 8.66 8.97
CA ALA A 97 -13.93 10.10 8.89
C ALA A 97 -14.94 10.84 7.99
N LYS A 98 -15.70 10.12 7.17
CA LYS A 98 -16.71 10.66 6.24
C LYS A 98 -18.15 10.55 6.75
N SER A 99 -18.39 9.76 7.80
CA SER A 99 -19.70 9.60 8.47
C SER A 99 -19.95 10.70 9.48
#